data_AF-A0A254QNN2-F1
#
_entry.id   AF-A0A254QNN2-F1
#
_cell.length_a   1.000
_cell.length_b   1.000
_cell.length_c   1.000
_cell.angle_alpha   90.00
_cell.angle_beta   90.00
_cell.angle_gamma   90.00
#
_symmetry.space_group_name_H-M   'P 1'
#
loop_
_entity.id
_entity.type
_entity.pdbx_description
1 polymer ?
#
loop_
_entity_poly.entity_id
_entity_poly.type
_entity_poly.pdbx_seq_one_letter_code
_entity_poly.pdbx_strand_id
1 'polypeptide(L)'
;MADFSNAKSEHQIAYLLRHAELNNHVKVATAAVDHLGSFSKDPMILGDKISQLILDAGERWTRTTFADPKAELDAVRRQISEMAIVRVYSSFNVFSDEIDGSYNDYKRNAETEGGNTIERIYSKFDWNIESISYLLPVLNFYEVARHCVAHQMGMPNKQVSTLLSDVAFLSAIENWPTVIEGRKLSPPPSISDGCLMLSPHHPITYSDVCLRIVRDIDSKLFETLGLKYYAKRIGRRDILQQKPGFEPVQRDAYAYIRHKLSTEHGISGLTISEIRQSLGGDEEAKRYYHKYNEKRLCCGP
;
A
#
# COMPACT_ATOMS: atom_id res chain seq x y z
N MET A 1 -1.58 -29.87 2.58
CA MET A 1 -2.08 -28.93 1.55
C MET A 1 -1.46 -27.59 1.86
N ALA A 2 -0.94 -26.88 0.86
CA ALA A 2 -0.33 -25.57 1.06
C ALA A 2 -1.33 -24.60 1.69
N ASP A 3 -0.93 -23.94 2.77
CA ASP A 3 -1.73 -22.91 3.43
C ASP A 3 -1.24 -21.52 3.01
N PHE A 4 -2.08 -20.81 2.27
CA PHE A 4 -1.84 -19.45 1.80
C PHE A 4 -2.50 -18.37 2.67
N SER A 5 -3.14 -18.73 3.79
CA SER A 5 -3.89 -17.78 4.63
C SER A 5 -3.08 -16.59 5.14
N ASN A 6 -1.77 -16.79 5.33
CA ASN A 6 -0.82 -15.76 5.76
C ASN A 6 0.18 -15.37 4.67
N ALA A 7 -0.06 -15.82 3.43
CA ALA A 7 0.88 -15.62 2.34
C ALA A 7 0.94 -14.16 1.91
N LYS A 8 2.14 -13.70 1.55
CA LYS A 8 2.39 -12.32 1.10
C LYS A 8 3.30 -12.29 -0.11
N SER A 9 2.90 -11.64 -1.20
CA SER A 9 3.82 -11.35 -2.29
C SER A 9 4.83 -10.26 -1.92
N GLU A 10 5.93 -10.16 -2.69
CA GLU A 10 6.91 -9.07 -2.58
C GLU A 10 6.21 -7.70 -2.74
N HIS A 11 5.23 -7.60 -3.64
CA HIS A 11 4.46 -6.39 -3.90
C HIS A 11 3.60 -5.97 -2.70
N GLN A 12 2.92 -6.93 -2.05
CA GLN A 12 2.17 -6.65 -0.83
C GLN A 12 3.09 -6.22 0.32
N ILE A 13 4.24 -6.88 0.49
CA ILE A 13 5.21 -6.50 1.53
C ILE A 13 5.71 -5.07 1.32
N ALA A 14 6.09 -4.72 0.08
CA ALA A 14 6.50 -3.37 -0.26
C ALA A 14 5.38 -2.34 0.00
N TYR A 15 4.14 -2.66 -0.35
CA TYR A 15 2.99 -1.80 -0.08
C TYR A 15 2.74 -1.61 1.43
N LEU A 16 2.81 -2.68 2.22
CA LEU A 16 2.62 -2.64 3.68
C LEU A 16 3.62 -1.69 4.35
N LEU A 17 4.88 -1.68 3.91
CA LEU A 17 5.89 -0.75 4.42
C LEU A 17 5.52 0.71 4.12
N ARG A 18 5.13 1.01 2.87
CA ARG A 18 4.70 2.36 2.47
C ARG A 18 3.45 2.81 3.21
N HIS A 19 2.48 1.91 3.39
CA HIS A 19 1.26 2.15 4.16
C HIS A 19 1.59 2.51 5.63
N ALA A 20 2.45 1.71 6.27
CA ALA A 20 2.84 1.95 7.66
C ALA A 20 3.61 3.27 7.82
N GLU A 21 4.56 3.55 6.93
CA GLU A 21 5.35 4.78 6.92
C GLU A 21 4.44 6.01 6.74
N LEU A 22 3.52 5.98 5.78
CA LEU A 22 2.58 7.07 5.52
C LEU A 22 1.69 7.33 6.73
N ASN A 23 1.07 6.28 7.28
CA ASN A 23 0.18 6.43 8.42
C ASN A 23 0.91 6.96 9.66
N ASN A 24 2.15 6.52 9.90
CA ASN A 24 2.98 7.04 10.98
C ASN A 24 3.36 8.50 10.73
N HIS A 25 3.74 8.85 9.50
CA HIS A 25 4.06 10.22 9.12
C HIS A 25 2.89 11.17 9.35
N VAL A 26 1.68 10.84 8.87
CA VAL A 26 0.48 11.67 9.07
C VAL A 26 0.21 11.90 10.55
N LYS A 27 0.28 10.84 11.37
CA LYS A 27 0.04 10.92 12.82
C LYS A 27 1.07 11.81 13.52
N VAL A 28 2.37 11.57 13.26
CA VAL A 28 3.46 12.30 13.92
C VAL A 28 3.51 13.76 13.46
N ALA A 29 3.38 14.03 12.16
CA ALA A 29 3.39 15.38 11.62
C ALA A 29 2.21 16.21 12.15
N THR A 30 1.00 15.64 12.14
CA THR A 30 -0.18 16.29 12.72
C THR A 30 0.02 16.56 14.21
N ALA A 31 0.48 15.57 14.97
CA ALA A 31 0.71 15.74 16.41
C ALA A 31 1.76 16.81 16.71
N ALA A 32 2.82 16.92 15.90
CA ALA A 32 3.83 17.96 16.04
C ALA A 32 3.25 19.36 15.77
N VAL A 33 2.44 19.51 14.73
CA VAL A 33 1.75 20.78 14.42
C VAL A 33 0.76 21.16 15.52
N ASP A 34 -0.05 20.21 15.98
CA ASP A 34 -1.02 20.43 17.06
C ASP A 34 -0.31 20.79 18.38
N HIS A 35 0.81 20.13 18.68
CA HIS A 35 1.64 20.44 19.84
C HIS A 35 2.20 21.87 19.77
N LEU A 36 2.76 22.27 18.62
CA LEU A 36 3.27 23.62 18.41
C LEU A 36 2.15 24.66 18.53
N GLY A 37 0.98 24.38 17.94
CA GLY A 37 -0.20 25.24 18.04
C GLY A 37 -0.78 25.36 19.45
N SER A 38 -0.49 24.41 20.33
CA SER A 38 -0.85 24.43 21.75
C SER A 38 0.17 25.16 22.65
N PHE A 39 1.33 25.56 22.10
CA PHE A 39 2.45 26.13 22.86
C PHE A 39 2.07 27.44 23.58
N SER A 40 1.32 28.31 22.91
CA SER A 40 0.83 29.56 23.49
C SER A 40 -0.45 30.02 22.79
N LYS A 41 -1.34 30.69 23.55
CA LYS A 41 -2.50 31.40 22.99
C LYS A 41 -2.16 32.82 22.55
N ASP A 42 -1.00 33.35 22.94
CA ASP A 42 -0.51 34.65 22.50
C ASP A 42 0.11 34.51 21.09
N PRO A 43 -0.47 35.16 20.05
CA PRO A 43 0.02 35.07 18.68
C PRO A 43 1.47 35.54 18.51
N MET A 44 1.92 36.52 19.29
CA MET A 44 3.28 37.03 19.20
C MET A 44 4.28 36.00 19.70
N ILE A 45 4.01 35.40 20.87
CA ILE A 45 4.85 34.35 21.46
C ILE A 45 4.87 33.11 20.57
N LEU A 46 3.71 32.71 20.02
CA LEU A 46 3.62 31.57 19.11
C LEU A 46 4.39 31.84 17.81
N GLY A 47 4.20 33.01 17.21
CA GLY A 47 4.90 33.43 15.99
C GLY A 47 6.42 33.46 16.18
N ASP A 48 6.90 33.98 17.32
CA ASP A 48 8.31 33.97 17.66
C ASP A 48 8.87 32.57 17.83
N LYS A 49 8.11 31.67 18.46
CA LYS A 49 8.53 30.27 18.60
C LYS A 49 8.63 29.57 17.26
N ILE A 50 7.65 29.74 16.36
CA ILE A 50 7.67 29.16 15.01
C ILE A 50 8.88 29.72 14.24
N SER A 51 9.09 31.03 14.30
CA SER A 51 10.19 31.71 13.60
C SER A 51 11.55 31.21 14.08
N GLN A 52 11.72 31.02 15.40
CA GLN A 52 12.95 30.47 15.96
C GLN A 52 13.18 29.02 15.50
N LEU A 53 12.14 28.18 15.50
CA LEU A 53 12.26 26.80 15.01
C LEU A 53 12.65 26.71 13.53
N ILE A 54 12.13 27.63 12.70
CA ILE A 54 12.50 27.73 11.28
C ILE A 54 13.99 28.11 11.13
N LEU A 55 14.46 29.09 11.92
CA LEU A 55 15.88 29.48 11.93
C LEU A 55 16.79 28.34 12.42
N ASP A 56 16.39 27.65 13.50
CA ASP A 56 17.13 26.51 14.06
C ASP A 56 17.22 25.33 13.07
N ALA A 57 16.24 25.19 12.18
CA ALA A 57 16.24 24.21 11.10
C ALA A 57 17.17 24.57 9.93
N GLY A 58 17.84 25.73 9.99
CA GLY A 58 18.80 26.18 8.97
C GLY A 58 18.16 26.93 7.80
N GLU A 59 17.03 27.61 8.02
CA GLU A 59 16.41 28.50 7.02
C GLU A 59 17.44 29.53 6.51
N ARG A 60 17.47 29.70 5.18
CA ARG A 60 18.44 30.57 4.49
C ARG A 60 17.95 32.02 4.39
N TRP A 61 16.66 32.24 4.60
CA TRP A 61 16.04 33.57 4.53
C TRP A 61 16.02 34.27 5.89
N THR A 62 15.59 35.53 5.88
CA THR A 62 15.41 36.32 7.10
C THR A 62 14.33 35.72 8.00
N ARG A 63 14.41 36.03 9.30
CA ARG A 63 13.37 35.67 10.27
C ARG A 63 11.97 36.00 9.74
N THR A 64 11.12 34.99 9.66
CA THR A 64 9.73 35.14 9.23
C THR A 64 8.93 35.86 10.31
N THR A 65 7.94 36.66 9.91
CA THR A 65 6.97 37.27 10.82
C THR A 65 5.58 36.84 10.38
N PHE A 66 4.76 36.35 11.30
CA PHE A 66 3.44 35.82 11.00
C PHE A 66 2.36 36.80 11.47
N ALA A 67 1.43 37.15 10.58
CA ALA A 67 0.26 37.96 10.93
C ALA A 67 -0.74 37.16 11.79
N ASP A 68 -0.97 35.90 11.41
CA ASP A 68 -1.76 34.93 12.17
C ASP A 68 -1.04 33.57 12.18
N PRO A 69 -0.12 33.33 13.13
CA PRO A 69 0.61 32.08 13.17
C PRO A 69 -0.29 30.86 13.44
N LYS A 70 -1.50 31.03 14.00
CA LYS A 70 -2.42 29.92 14.22
C LYS A 70 -3.07 29.49 12.90
N ALA A 71 -3.50 30.45 12.08
CA ALA A 71 -4.02 30.17 10.74
C ALA A 71 -2.97 29.47 9.86
N GLU A 72 -1.69 29.85 9.97
CA GLU A 72 -0.59 29.20 9.25
C GLU A 72 -0.42 27.73 9.66
N LEU A 73 -0.45 27.44 10.98
CA LEU A 73 -0.39 26.05 11.46
C LEU A 73 -1.61 25.23 11.01
N ASP A 74 -2.80 25.83 11.00
CA ASP A 74 -4.02 25.16 10.54
C ASP A 74 -3.96 24.88 9.03
N ALA A 75 -3.35 25.78 8.25
CA ALA A 75 -3.07 25.57 6.83
C ALA A 75 -2.06 24.44 6.61
N VAL A 76 -0.96 24.40 7.38
CA VAL A 76 0.02 23.30 7.35
C VAL A 76 -0.65 21.97 7.69
N ARG A 77 -1.51 21.94 8.70
CA ARG A 77 -2.28 20.75 9.09
C ARG A 77 -3.16 20.23 7.95
N ARG A 78 -3.79 21.12 7.19
CA ARG A 78 -4.56 20.76 5.97
C ARG A 78 -3.64 20.22 4.88
N GLN A 79 -2.52 20.90 4.60
CA GLN A 79 -1.55 20.49 3.58
C GLN A 79 -0.93 19.12 3.87
N ILE A 80 -0.69 18.76 5.13
CA ILE A 80 -0.26 17.41 5.52
C ILE A 80 -1.26 16.37 5.02
N SER A 81 -2.57 16.63 5.17
CA SER A 81 -3.63 15.71 4.75
C SER A 81 -3.74 15.63 3.23
N GLU A 82 -3.66 16.77 2.55
CA GLU A 82 -3.62 16.89 1.09
C GLU A 82 -2.45 16.10 0.47
N MET A 83 -1.23 16.34 0.96
CA MET A 83 -0.03 15.61 0.51
C MET A 83 -0.14 14.11 0.77
N ALA A 84 -0.72 13.72 1.91
CA ALA A 84 -0.91 12.31 2.23
C ALA A 84 -1.88 11.62 1.27
N ILE A 85 -2.97 12.27 0.84
CA ILE A 85 -3.87 11.72 -0.20
C ILE A 85 -3.10 11.42 -1.49
N VAL A 86 -2.23 12.34 -1.92
CA VAL A 86 -1.38 12.15 -3.10
C VAL A 86 -0.43 10.97 -2.91
N ARG A 87 0.22 10.86 -1.75
CA ARG A 87 1.15 9.74 -1.43
C ARG A 87 0.45 8.39 -1.36
N VAL A 88 -0.78 8.31 -0.83
CA VAL A 88 -1.57 7.07 -0.82
C VAL A 88 -1.81 6.59 -2.25
N TYR A 89 -2.34 7.48 -3.11
CA TYR A 89 -2.58 7.16 -4.51
C TYR A 89 -1.31 6.71 -5.21
N SER A 90 -0.21 7.44 -5.06
CA SER A 90 1.06 7.09 -5.71
C SER A 90 1.57 5.73 -5.26
N SER A 91 1.48 5.41 -3.96
CA SER A 91 1.88 4.10 -3.45
C SER A 91 1.01 2.97 -4.00
N PHE A 92 -0.29 3.22 -4.16
CA PHE A 92 -1.25 2.26 -4.70
C PHE A 92 -1.10 2.07 -6.20
N ASN A 93 -0.87 3.15 -6.96
CA ASN A 93 -0.62 3.08 -8.39
C ASN A 93 0.65 2.28 -8.70
N VAL A 94 1.74 2.50 -7.96
CA VAL A 94 2.97 1.70 -8.11
C VAL A 94 2.69 0.22 -7.86
N PHE A 95 1.92 -0.12 -6.83
CA PHE A 95 1.52 -1.51 -6.60
C PHE A 95 0.72 -2.06 -7.80
N SER A 96 -0.31 -1.35 -8.25
CA SER A 96 -1.15 -1.77 -9.37
C SER A 96 -0.36 -1.97 -10.67
N ASP A 97 0.55 -1.05 -10.99
CA ASP A 97 1.45 -1.14 -12.15
C ASP A 97 2.39 -2.35 -12.03
N GLU A 98 2.94 -2.60 -10.83
CA GLU A 98 3.78 -3.76 -10.56
C GLU A 98 3.01 -5.08 -10.71
N ILE A 99 1.75 -5.14 -10.28
CA ILE A 99 0.88 -6.31 -10.48
C ILE A 99 0.61 -6.51 -11.98
N ASP A 100 0.21 -5.45 -12.69
CA ASP A 100 -0.10 -5.55 -14.12
C ASP A 100 1.14 -5.98 -14.93
N GLY A 101 2.33 -5.46 -14.59
CA GLY A 101 3.59 -5.82 -15.25
C GLY A 101 4.10 -7.22 -14.89
N SER A 102 4.15 -7.55 -13.60
CA SER A 102 4.82 -8.79 -13.12
C SER A 102 4.06 -10.07 -13.45
N TYR A 103 2.76 -9.96 -13.72
CA TYR A 103 1.87 -11.10 -13.95
C TYR A 103 1.20 -11.06 -15.32
N ASN A 104 1.78 -10.34 -16.27
CA ASN A 104 1.21 -10.16 -17.61
C ASN A 104 0.88 -11.49 -18.32
N ASP A 105 1.74 -12.49 -18.19
CA ASP A 105 1.56 -13.81 -18.81
C ASP A 105 0.38 -14.63 -18.23
N TYR A 106 -0.19 -14.19 -17.10
CA TYR A 106 -1.26 -14.87 -16.39
C TYR A 106 -2.62 -14.19 -16.56
N LYS A 107 -2.68 -13.08 -17.32
CA LYS A 107 -3.93 -12.41 -17.66
C LYS A 107 -4.73 -13.30 -18.61
N ARG A 108 -6.02 -13.44 -18.35
CA ARG A 108 -6.95 -14.30 -19.09
C ARG A 108 -7.72 -13.53 -20.16
N ASN A 109 -7.94 -12.23 -19.94
CA ASN A 109 -8.72 -11.38 -20.81
C ASN A 109 -7.85 -10.26 -21.42
N ALA A 110 -8.20 -9.84 -22.64
CA ALA A 110 -7.64 -8.63 -23.23
C ALA A 110 -8.10 -7.38 -22.44
N GLU A 111 -7.40 -6.25 -22.61
CA GLU A 111 -7.76 -5.02 -21.90
C GLU A 111 -9.22 -4.65 -22.17
N THR A 112 -9.99 -4.52 -21.09
CA THR A 112 -11.31 -3.90 -21.12
C THR A 112 -11.13 -2.38 -21.14
N GLU A 113 -11.70 -1.73 -22.15
CA GLU A 113 -11.79 -0.27 -22.20
C GLU A 113 -12.87 0.20 -21.19
N GLY A 114 -12.46 1.03 -20.24
CA GLY A 114 -13.34 1.59 -19.20
C GLY A 114 -13.14 0.98 -17.81
N GLY A 115 -13.62 1.70 -16.78
CA GLY A 115 -13.49 1.32 -15.37
C GLY A 115 -12.23 1.88 -14.68
N ASN A 116 -12.24 1.87 -13.34
CA ASN A 116 -11.07 2.26 -12.54
C ASN A 116 -9.96 1.20 -12.62
N THR A 117 -8.75 1.54 -12.17
CA THR A 117 -7.56 0.65 -12.25
C THR A 117 -7.81 -0.73 -11.63
N ILE A 118 -8.63 -0.82 -10.58
CA ILE A 118 -8.90 -2.07 -9.86
C ILE A 118 -9.88 -2.94 -10.64
N GLU A 119 -10.95 -2.36 -11.17
CA GLU A 119 -11.87 -3.07 -12.06
C GLU A 119 -11.12 -3.67 -13.27
N ARG A 120 -10.17 -2.93 -13.83
CA ARG A 120 -9.30 -3.42 -14.92
C ARG A 120 -8.44 -4.59 -14.49
N ILE A 121 -7.80 -4.54 -13.31
CA ILE A 121 -7.01 -5.66 -12.79
C ILE A 121 -7.89 -6.90 -12.61
N TYR A 122 -9.03 -6.77 -11.93
CA TYR A 122 -9.93 -7.91 -11.69
C TYR A 122 -10.44 -8.51 -13.01
N SER A 123 -10.79 -7.67 -13.97
CA SER A 123 -11.21 -8.11 -15.31
C SER A 123 -10.09 -8.85 -16.05
N LYS A 124 -8.85 -8.34 -16.04
CA LYS A 124 -7.69 -8.97 -16.70
C LYS A 124 -7.40 -10.38 -16.19
N PHE A 125 -7.59 -10.62 -14.89
CA PHE A 125 -7.35 -11.93 -14.27
C PHE A 125 -8.60 -12.81 -14.15
N ASP A 126 -9.76 -12.33 -14.59
CA ASP A 126 -11.06 -13.02 -14.45
C ASP A 126 -11.40 -13.30 -12.97
N TRP A 127 -11.21 -12.30 -12.11
CA TRP A 127 -11.53 -12.37 -10.70
C TRP A 127 -12.87 -11.70 -10.39
N ASN A 128 -13.62 -12.29 -9.45
CA ASN A 128 -14.82 -11.66 -8.91
C ASN A 128 -14.43 -10.51 -7.96
N ILE A 129 -14.98 -9.31 -8.21
CA ILE A 129 -14.73 -8.07 -7.45
C ILE A 129 -15.69 -7.88 -6.25
N GLU A 130 -16.73 -8.71 -6.13
CA GLU A 130 -17.80 -8.55 -5.14
C GLU A 130 -17.28 -8.44 -3.70
N SER A 131 -16.22 -9.18 -3.35
CA SER A 131 -15.60 -9.16 -2.01
C SER A 131 -15.10 -7.79 -1.58
N ILE A 132 -14.74 -6.92 -2.54
CA ILE A 132 -14.22 -5.57 -2.30
C ILE A 132 -15.16 -4.47 -2.82
N SER A 133 -16.34 -4.83 -3.35
CA SER A 133 -17.28 -3.87 -3.94
C SER A 133 -17.64 -2.72 -3.00
N TYR A 134 -17.76 -2.98 -1.69
CA TYR A 134 -18.03 -1.97 -0.66
C TYR A 134 -16.91 -0.93 -0.50
N LEU A 135 -15.69 -1.22 -0.96
CA LEU A 135 -14.54 -0.32 -0.92
C LEU A 135 -14.53 0.67 -2.09
N LEU A 136 -15.13 0.30 -3.23
CA LEU A 136 -15.01 1.03 -4.49
C LEU A 136 -15.59 2.44 -4.46
N PRO A 137 -16.74 2.73 -3.82
CA PRO A 137 -17.25 4.10 -3.73
C PRO A 137 -16.27 5.03 -3.00
N VAL A 138 -15.63 4.53 -1.94
CA VAL A 138 -14.64 5.30 -1.16
C VAL A 138 -13.34 5.48 -1.95
N LEU A 139 -12.88 4.44 -2.64
CA LEU A 139 -11.72 4.50 -3.54
C LEU A 139 -11.94 5.58 -4.61
N ASN A 140 -13.06 5.52 -5.34
CA ASN A 140 -13.40 6.44 -6.41
C ASN A 140 -13.45 7.90 -5.91
N PHE A 141 -14.07 8.13 -4.75
CA PHE A 141 -14.07 9.46 -4.14
C PHE A 141 -12.65 10.01 -3.96
N TYR A 142 -11.75 9.24 -3.35
CA TYR A 142 -10.40 9.72 -3.07
C TYR A 142 -9.52 9.84 -4.31
N GLU A 143 -9.71 9.01 -5.33
CA GLU A 143 -9.03 9.17 -6.62
C GLU A 143 -9.40 10.48 -7.31
N VAL A 144 -10.69 10.85 -7.29
CA VAL A 144 -11.16 12.14 -7.82
C VAL A 144 -10.73 13.30 -6.93
N ALA A 145 -10.78 13.15 -5.60
CA ALA A 145 -10.34 14.17 -4.66
C ALA A 145 -8.84 14.48 -4.81
N ARG A 146 -8.00 13.45 -5.04
CA ARG A 146 -6.57 13.63 -5.32
C ARG A 146 -6.34 14.55 -6.51
N HIS A 147 -7.13 14.47 -7.58
CA HIS A 147 -6.99 15.38 -8.71
C HIS A 147 -7.23 16.84 -8.28
N CYS A 148 -8.24 17.10 -7.45
CA CYS A 148 -8.53 18.43 -6.92
C CYS A 148 -7.39 18.95 -6.04
N VAL A 149 -6.85 18.09 -5.18
CA VAL A 149 -5.70 18.41 -4.33
C VAL A 149 -4.45 18.72 -5.16
N ALA A 150 -4.08 17.84 -6.10
CA ALA A 150 -2.82 17.91 -6.83
C ALA A 150 -2.82 18.98 -7.94
N HIS A 151 -3.98 19.27 -8.54
CA HIS A 151 -4.06 20.11 -9.75
C HIS A 151 -4.93 21.36 -9.59
N GLN A 152 -5.73 21.46 -8.53
CA GLN A 152 -6.64 22.59 -8.29
C GLN A 152 -6.44 23.23 -6.92
N MET A 153 -5.29 22.98 -6.27
CA MET A 153 -4.96 23.55 -4.95
C MET A 153 -6.05 23.28 -3.90
N GLY A 154 -6.70 22.11 -3.97
CA GLY A 154 -7.78 21.72 -3.06
C GLY A 154 -9.17 22.24 -3.43
N MET A 155 -9.34 23.01 -4.51
CA MET A 155 -10.67 23.43 -4.98
C MET A 155 -11.42 22.21 -5.55
N PRO A 156 -12.67 21.94 -5.11
CA PRO A 156 -13.43 20.80 -5.55
C PRO A 156 -13.96 21.02 -6.98
N ASN A 157 -13.78 20.01 -7.83
CA ASN A 157 -14.47 19.97 -9.13
C ASN A 157 -15.92 19.48 -8.97
N LYS A 158 -16.71 19.58 -10.04
CA LYS A 158 -18.12 19.12 -10.06
C LYS A 158 -18.26 17.66 -9.61
N GLN A 159 -17.31 16.80 -9.98
CA GLN A 159 -17.36 15.37 -9.66
C GLN A 159 -17.18 15.11 -8.17
N VAL A 160 -16.24 15.78 -7.49
CA VAL A 160 -16.10 15.71 -6.03
C VAL A 160 -17.38 16.17 -5.35
N SER A 161 -17.96 17.30 -5.77
CA SER A 161 -19.21 17.79 -5.19
C SER A 161 -20.36 16.80 -5.34
N THR A 162 -20.46 16.12 -6.50
CA THR A 162 -21.44 15.05 -6.71
C THR A 162 -21.18 13.85 -5.80
N LEU A 163 -19.93 13.39 -5.71
CA LEU A 163 -19.57 12.20 -4.92
C LEU A 163 -19.75 12.42 -3.41
N LEU A 164 -19.57 13.64 -2.89
CA LEU A 164 -19.83 13.96 -1.49
C LEU A 164 -21.30 13.80 -1.09
N SER A 165 -22.22 13.85 -2.05
CA SER A 165 -23.65 13.63 -1.83
C SER A 165 -24.12 12.27 -2.36
N ASP A 166 -23.20 11.42 -2.82
CA ASP A 166 -23.53 10.12 -3.39
C ASP A 166 -23.93 9.12 -2.29
N VAL A 167 -25.07 8.45 -2.48
CA VAL A 167 -25.63 7.53 -1.49
C VAL A 167 -24.73 6.33 -1.25
N ALA A 168 -24.08 5.79 -2.30
CA ALA A 168 -23.20 4.64 -2.15
C ALA A 168 -21.92 5.01 -1.39
N PHE A 169 -21.34 6.18 -1.67
CA PHE A 169 -20.21 6.71 -0.90
C PHE A 169 -20.56 6.92 0.58
N LEU A 170 -21.65 7.63 0.87
CA LEU A 170 -22.08 7.89 2.25
C LEU A 170 -22.40 6.60 3.00
N SER A 171 -23.10 5.66 2.36
CA SER A 171 -23.41 4.35 2.93
C SER A 171 -22.16 3.53 3.22
N ALA A 172 -21.15 3.56 2.34
CA ALA A 172 -19.88 2.87 2.54
C ALA A 172 -19.11 3.43 3.74
N ILE A 173 -19.12 4.75 3.94
CA ILE A 173 -18.48 5.39 5.11
C ILE A 173 -19.25 5.07 6.41
N GLU A 174 -20.58 5.13 6.38
CA GLU A 174 -21.42 4.88 7.56
C GLU A 174 -21.32 3.43 8.05
N ASN A 175 -21.32 2.47 7.11
CA ASN A 175 -21.30 1.03 7.39
C ASN A 175 -19.89 0.44 7.37
N TRP A 176 -18.86 1.27 7.53
CA TRP A 176 -17.48 0.82 7.40
C TRP A 176 -17.13 -0.26 8.43
N PRO A 177 -16.58 -1.42 8.00
CA PRO A 177 -16.20 -2.49 8.91
C PRO A 177 -14.98 -2.11 9.74
N THR A 178 -15.22 -1.71 10.99
CA THR A 178 -14.20 -1.38 11.98
C THR A 178 -13.80 -2.60 12.79
N VAL A 179 -12.51 -2.66 13.17
CA VAL A 179 -11.95 -3.76 13.96
C VAL A 179 -12.38 -3.66 15.44
N ILE A 180 -12.74 -2.45 15.89
CA ILE A 180 -13.16 -2.19 17.26
C ILE A 180 -14.68 -1.98 17.25
N GLU A 181 -15.39 -2.86 17.93
CA GLU A 181 -16.85 -2.81 18.04
C GLU A 181 -17.33 -1.44 18.54
N GLY A 182 -18.40 -0.93 17.92
CA GLY A 182 -18.99 0.37 18.23
C GLY A 182 -18.23 1.60 17.68
N ARG A 183 -17.03 1.44 17.10
CA ARG A 183 -16.35 2.55 16.43
C ARG A 183 -16.87 2.73 15.01
N LYS A 184 -17.04 3.99 14.61
CA LYS A 184 -17.37 4.38 13.23
C LYS A 184 -16.17 5.10 12.60
N LEU A 185 -16.12 5.14 11.27
CA LEU A 185 -15.24 6.08 10.59
C LEU A 185 -15.60 7.51 10.99
N SER A 186 -14.60 8.37 10.94
CA SER A 186 -14.82 9.81 11.02
C SER A 186 -15.68 10.28 9.83
N PRO A 187 -16.38 11.42 9.97
CA PRO A 187 -17.21 11.95 8.90
C PRO A 187 -16.46 12.11 7.58
N PRO A 188 -17.16 12.01 6.43
CA PRO A 188 -16.55 12.27 5.14
C PRO A 188 -16.01 13.71 5.06
N PRO A 189 -15.11 14.01 4.11
CA PRO A 189 -14.68 15.38 3.85
C PRO A 189 -15.87 16.31 3.58
N SER A 190 -15.68 17.60 3.83
CA SER A 190 -16.69 18.63 3.53
C SER A 190 -16.11 19.68 2.60
N ILE A 191 -16.96 20.56 2.06
CA ILE A 191 -16.51 21.75 1.34
C ILE A 191 -16.77 22.95 2.24
N SER A 192 -15.74 23.78 2.44
CA SER A 192 -15.82 25.03 3.20
C SER A 192 -14.89 26.04 2.56
N ASP A 193 -15.31 27.30 2.50
CA ASP A 193 -14.56 28.40 1.88
C ASP A 193 -14.07 28.08 0.46
N GLY A 194 -14.89 27.37 -0.31
CA GLY A 194 -14.58 26.97 -1.68
C GLY A 194 -13.50 25.87 -1.80
N CYS A 195 -13.06 25.28 -0.69
CA CYS A 195 -12.02 24.25 -0.67
C CYS A 195 -12.54 22.93 -0.10
N LEU A 196 -11.94 21.82 -0.55
CA LEU A 196 -12.15 20.51 0.05
C LEU A 196 -11.43 20.43 1.40
N MET A 197 -12.20 20.25 2.47
CA MET A 197 -11.69 20.18 3.83
C MET A 197 -11.27 18.75 4.17
N LEU A 198 -9.96 18.53 4.16
CA LEU A 198 -9.34 17.26 4.52
C LEU A 198 -8.74 17.34 5.93
N SER A 199 -9.07 16.33 6.72
CA SER A 199 -8.53 16.08 8.06
C SER A 199 -7.56 14.89 8.02
N PRO A 200 -6.66 14.77 9.00
CA PRO A 200 -5.63 13.72 9.02
C PRO A 200 -6.15 12.28 8.95
N HIS A 201 -7.39 12.02 9.38
CA HIS A 201 -8.00 10.70 9.29
C HIS A 201 -8.45 10.34 7.87
N HIS A 202 -8.74 11.30 6.99
CA HIS A 202 -9.17 11.04 5.61
C HIS A 202 -8.10 10.29 4.79
N PRO A 203 -6.81 10.72 4.74
CA PRO A 203 -5.80 9.94 4.06
C PRO A 203 -5.52 8.60 4.74
N ILE A 204 -5.71 8.46 6.05
CA ILE A 204 -5.59 7.18 6.74
C ILE A 204 -6.71 6.22 6.28
N THR A 205 -7.95 6.70 6.18
CA THR A 205 -9.08 5.94 5.64
C THR A 205 -8.80 5.52 4.21
N TYR A 206 -8.35 6.45 3.35
CA TYR A 206 -7.98 6.12 1.97
C TYR A 206 -6.87 5.06 1.91
N SER A 207 -5.86 5.17 2.77
CA SER A 207 -4.79 4.19 2.88
C SER A 207 -5.28 2.81 3.33
N ASP A 208 -6.27 2.76 4.24
CA ASP A 208 -6.92 1.51 4.66
C ASP A 208 -7.73 0.86 3.54
N VAL A 209 -8.49 1.66 2.76
CA VAL A 209 -9.22 1.22 1.57
C VAL A 209 -8.25 0.51 0.61
N CYS A 210 -7.17 1.20 0.22
CA CYS A 210 -6.18 0.65 -0.69
C CYS A 210 -5.49 -0.60 -0.11
N LEU A 211 -5.17 -0.62 1.19
CA LEU A 211 -4.57 -1.78 1.83
C LEU A 211 -5.47 -3.03 1.79
N ARG A 212 -6.78 -2.86 2.01
CA ARG A 212 -7.75 -3.96 1.93
C ARG A 212 -7.84 -4.52 0.51
N ILE A 213 -7.84 -3.66 -0.50
CA ILE A 213 -7.80 -4.06 -1.91
C ILE A 213 -6.50 -4.81 -2.23
N VAL A 214 -5.35 -4.28 -1.79
CA VAL A 214 -4.04 -4.93 -1.96
C VAL A 214 -4.05 -6.34 -1.35
N ARG A 215 -4.67 -6.52 -0.18
CA ARG A 215 -4.78 -7.84 0.47
C ARG A 215 -5.65 -8.81 -0.31
N ASP A 216 -6.77 -8.35 -0.86
CA ASP A 216 -7.64 -9.19 -1.68
C ASP A 216 -6.93 -9.61 -2.98
N ILE A 217 -6.31 -8.66 -3.69
CA ILE A 217 -5.51 -8.93 -4.89
C ILE A 217 -4.40 -9.95 -4.59
N ASP A 218 -3.69 -9.79 -3.47
CA ASP A 218 -2.61 -10.71 -3.08
C ASP A 218 -3.14 -12.13 -2.84
N SER A 219 -4.26 -12.27 -2.12
CA SER A 219 -4.93 -13.56 -1.93
C SER A 219 -5.32 -14.19 -3.27
N LYS A 220 -5.92 -13.40 -4.17
CA LYS A 220 -6.32 -13.85 -5.51
C LYS A 220 -5.14 -14.28 -6.37
N LEU A 221 -3.99 -13.63 -6.24
CA LEU A 221 -2.75 -14.04 -6.90
C LEU A 221 -2.27 -15.40 -6.40
N PHE A 222 -2.29 -15.65 -5.09
CA PHE A 222 -1.93 -16.96 -4.55
C PHE A 222 -2.90 -18.06 -5.01
N GLU A 223 -4.20 -17.79 -5.01
CA GLU A 223 -5.23 -18.70 -5.52
C GLU A 223 -5.02 -19.03 -7.01
N THR A 224 -4.69 -18.02 -7.82
CA THR A 224 -4.57 -18.16 -9.28
C THR A 224 -3.27 -18.82 -9.71
N LEU A 225 -2.15 -18.42 -9.12
CA LEU A 225 -0.81 -18.84 -9.53
C LEU A 225 -0.38 -20.14 -8.85
N GLY A 226 -0.83 -20.35 -7.62
CA GLY A 226 -0.59 -21.55 -6.83
C GLY A 226 0.88 -21.83 -6.49
N LEU A 227 1.09 -22.91 -5.74
CA LEU A 227 2.41 -23.29 -5.19
C LEU A 227 3.48 -23.44 -6.27
N LYS A 228 3.13 -24.01 -7.42
CA LYS A 228 4.06 -24.27 -8.53
C LYS A 228 4.72 -23.00 -9.02
N TYR A 229 3.95 -21.92 -9.19
CA TYR A 229 4.47 -20.64 -9.65
C TYR A 229 5.53 -20.09 -8.69
N TYR A 230 5.18 -19.96 -7.41
CA TYR A 230 6.07 -19.38 -6.41
C TYR A 230 7.31 -20.24 -6.18
N ALA A 231 7.17 -21.57 -6.17
CA ALA A 231 8.31 -22.49 -6.09
C ALA A 231 9.26 -22.32 -7.28
N LYS A 232 8.74 -22.17 -8.51
CA LYS A 232 9.56 -21.89 -9.70
C LYS A 232 10.22 -20.52 -9.64
N ARG A 233 9.50 -19.49 -9.20
CA ARG A 233 10.04 -18.12 -9.08
C ARG A 233 11.27 -18.11 -8.18
N ILE A 234 11.19 -18.74 -7.00
CA ILE A 234 12.33 -18.89 -6.07
C ILE A 234 13.45 -19.72 -6.71
N GLY A 235 13.13 -20.86 -7.33
CA GLY A 235 14.14 -21.70 -8.00
C GLY A 235 14.92 -20.94 -9.08
N ARG A 236 14.22 -20.14 -9.91
CA ARG A 236 14.85 -19.29 -10.92
C ARG A 236 15.70 -18.19 -10.29
N ARG A 237 15.10 -17.37 -9.42
CA ARG A 237 15.73 -16.19 -8.81
C ARG A 237 16.95 -16.58 -7.98
N ASP A 238 16.79 -17.51 -7.05
CA ASP A 238 17.80 -17.77 -6.01
C ASP A 238 18.76 -18.88 -6.37
N ILE A 239 18.32 -19.90 -7.13
CA ILE A 239 19.17 -21.04 -7.47
C ILE A 239 19.82 -20.85 -8.83
N LEU A 240 19.04 -20.49 -9.86
CA LEU A 240 19.56 -20.36 -11.22
C LEU A 240 20.22 -19.00 -11.51
N GLN A 241 19.71 -17.89 -10.99
CA GLN A 241 20.18 -16.56 -11.41
C GLN A 241 21.21 -15.92 -10.47
N GLN A 242 21.20 -16.24 -9.17
CA GLN A 242 22.15 -15.66 -8.21
C GLN A 242 23.54 -16.32 -8.16
N LYS A 243 24.53 -15.53 -7.73
CA LYS A 243 25.89 -16.00 -7.36
C LYS A 243 25.80 -16.97 -6.17
N PRO A 244 26.73 -17.95 -6.04
CA PRO A 244 26.70 -18.91 -4.94
C PRO A 244 26.77 -18.22 -3.58
N GLY A 245 25.86 -18.59 -2.67
CA GLY A 245 25.70 -18.00 -1.34
C GLY A 245 24.31 -18.32 -0.82
N PHE A 246 24.01 -19.61 -0.61
CA PHE A 246 22.70 -20.02 -0.11
C PHE A 246 22.66 -19.83 1.39
N GLU A 247 21.96 -18.81 1.87
CA GLU A 247 21.76 -18.59 3.30
C GLU A 247 20.26 -18.64 3.68
N PRO A 248 19.87 -19.49 4.64
CA PRO A 248 20.65 -20.60 5.21
C PRO A 248 20.82 -21.77 4.22
N VAL A 249 21.93 -22.51 4.36
CA VAL A 249 22.13 -23.77 3.64
C VAL A 249 21.11 -24.81 4.11
N GLN A 250 20.56 -25.58 3.17
CA GLN A 250 19.54 -26.60 3.40
C GLN A 250 19.98 -27.97 2.86
N ARG A 251 19.23 -29.01 3.21
CA ARG A 251 19.54 -30.40 2.81
C ARG A 251 19.51 -30.61 1.29
N ASP A 252 18.61 -29.94 0.59
CA ASP A 252 18.47 -30.03 -0.86
C ASP A 252 17.71 -28.78 -1.40
N ALA A 253 17.65 -28.63 -2.72
CA ALA A 253 16.98 -27.50 -3.37
C ALA A 253 15.50 -27.36 -2.96
N TYR A 254 14.80 -28.47 -2.71
CA TYR A 254 13.38 -28.43 -2.34
C TYR A 254 13.20 -27.98 -0.89
N ALA A 255 14.08 -28.40 0.01
CA ALA A 255 14.15 -27.88 1.37
C ALA A 255 14.47 -26.38 1.38
N TYR A 256 15.36 -25.93 0.51
CA TYR A 256 15.66 -24.50 0.30
C TYR A 256 14.46 -23.71 -0.20
N ILE A 257 13.81 -24.16 -1.27
CA ILE A 257 12.60 -23.50 -1.79
C ILE A 257 11.51 -23.46 -0.73
N ARG A 258 11.27 -24.56 0.00
CA ARG A 258 10.32 -24.59 1.12
C ARG A 258 10.67 -23.55 2.19
N HIS A 259 11.94 -23.48 2.59
CA HIS A 259 12.39 -22.52 3.59
C HIS A 259 12.08 -21.08 3.13
N LYS A 260 12.47 -20.73 1.90
CA LYS A 260 12.21 -19.41 1.31
C LYS A 260 10.72 -19.08 1.19
N LEU A 261 9.89 -20.02 0.73
CA LEU A 261 8.42 -19.85 0.69
C LEU A 261 7.84 -19.57 2.08
N SER A 262 8.36 -20.23 3.11
CA SER A 262 7.90 -20.04 4.48
C SER A 262 8.39 -18.72 5.09
N THR A 263 9.65 -18.35 4.88
CA THR A 263 10.25 -17.17 5.53
C THR A 263 9.97 -15.87 4.80
N GLU A 264 9.98 -15.87 3.46
CA GLU A 264 9.81 -14.65 2.66
C GLU A 264 8.34 -14.41 2.32
N HIS A 265 7.60 -15.48 2.04
CA HIS A 265 6.20 -15.38 1.63
C HIS A 265 5.21 -15.80 2.69
N GLY A 266 5.63 -16.29 3.87
CA GLY A 266 4.71 -16.70 4.93
C GLY A 266 3.87 -17.95 4.62
N ILE A 267 4.21 -18.72 3.58
CA ILE A 267 3.45 -19.90 3.16
C ILE A 267 3.75 -21.07 4.10
N SER A 268 2.72 -21.55 4.79
CA SER A 268 2.86 -22.51 5.88
C SER A 268 2.33 -23.90 5.51
N GLY A 269 2.55 -24.89 6.40
CA GLY A 269 2.04 -26.25 6.22
C GLY A 269 2.66 -27.06 5.08
N LEU A 270 3.68 -26.52 4.40
CA LEU A 270 4.33 -27.16 3.26
C LEU A 270 5.26 -28.30 3.67
N THR A 271 5.16 -29.41 2.97
CA THR A 271 6.13 -30.52 3.01
C THR A 271 7.07 -30.48 1.80
N ILE A 272 8.26 -31.09 1.94
CA ILE A 272 9.19 -31.23 0.80
C ILE A 272 8.56 -32.05 -0.33
N SER A 273 7.70 -33.03 0.00
CA SER A 273 6.98 -33.84 -0.98
C SER A 273 6.03 -32.99 -1.83
N GLU A 274 5.27 -32.08 -1.21
CA GLU A 274 4.38 -31.15 -1.93
C GLU A 274 5.14 -30.20 -2.85
N ILE A 275 6.31 -29.70 -2.43
CA ILE A 275 7.19 -28.89 -3.31
C ILE A 275 7.60 -29.72 -4.53
N ARG A 276 8.10 -30.95 -4.32
CA ARG A 276 8.51 -31.85 -5.41
C ARG A 276 7.33 -32.15 -6.35
N GLN A 277 6.16 -32.47 -5.80
CA GLN A 277 4.97 -32.77 -6.59
C GLN A 277 4.50 -31.55 -7.39
N SER A 278 4.51 -30.35 -6.80
CA SER A 278 4.10 -29.11 -7.48
C SER A 278 5.02 -28.73 -8.64
N LEU A 279 6.33 -28.93 -8.46
CA LEU A 279 7.32 -28.69 -9.51
C LEU A 279 7.28 -29.80 -10.56
N GLY A 280 6.90 -31.02 -10.18
CA GLY A 280 6.81 -32.18 -11.06
C GLY A 280 8.17 -32.65 -11.59
N GLY A 281 8.15 -33.56 -12.57
CA GLY A 281 9.35 -33.99 -13.31
C GLY A 281 9.90 -32.94 -14.29
N ASP A 282 9.61 -31.66 -14.04
CA ASP A 282 10.01 -30.53 -14.86
C ASP A 282 11.55 -30.49 -14.97
N GLU A 283 12.06 -30.39 -16.20
CA GLU A 283 13.50 -30.28 -16.47
C GLU A 283 14.12 -29.11 -15.69
N GLU A 284 13.37 -28.04 -15.46
CA GLU A 284 13.81 -26.91 -14.68
C GLU A 284 13.97 -27.26 -13.18
N ALA A 285 13.10 -28.10 -12.64
CA ALA A 285 13.20 -28.59 -11.27
C ALA A 285 14.45 -29.46 -11.07
N LYS A 286 14.81 -30.27 -12.07
CA LYS A 286 16.07 -31.03 -12.06
C LYS A 286 17.28 -30.09 -12.05
N ARG A 287 17.24 -29.02 -12.86
CA ARG A 287 18.30 -27.99 -12.89
C ARG A 287 18.47 -27.29 -11.53
N TYR A 288 17.37 -26.99 -10.83
CA TYR A 288 17.45 -26.45 -9.47
C TYR A 288 18.20 -27.41 -8.54
N TYR A 289 17.83 -28.69 -8.55
CA TYR A 289 18.45 -29.70 -7.70
C TYR A 289 19.95 -29.87 -7.96
N HIS A 290 20.35 -30.01 -9.23
CA HIS A 290 21.75 -30.17 -9.61
C HIS A 290 22.59 -28.95 -9.22
N LYS A 291 22.15 -27.74 -9.62
CA LYS A 291 22.89 -26.51 -9.35
C LYS A 291 23.00 -26.21 -7.86
N TYR A 292 21.95 -26.48 -7.09
CA TYR A 292 21.97 -26.30 -5.64
C TYR A 292 23.00 -27.23 -4.99
N ASN A 293 22.97 -28.51 -5.34
CA ASN A 293 23.87 -29.52 -4.76
C ASN A 293 25.32 -29.29 -5.13
N GLU A 294 25.61 -28.96 -6.40
CA GLU A 294 26.95 -28.61 -6.87
C GLU A 294 27.53 -27.46 -6.03
N LYS A 295 26.80 -26.35 -5.93
CA LYS A 295 27.25 -25.16 -5.21
C LYS A 295 27.33 -25.35 -3.71
N ARG A 296 26.41 -26.11 -3.11
CA ARG A 296 26.45 -26.42 -1.67
C ARG A 296 27.71 -27.21 -1.31
N LEU A 297 28.09 -28.18 -2.14
CA LEU A 297 29.31 -28.97 -1.92
C LEU A 297 30.59 -28.11 -2.05
N CYS A 298 30.57 -27.08 -2.90
CA CYS A 298 31.70 -26.17 -3.05
C CYS A 298 31.82 -25.12 -1.93
N CYS A 299 30.77 -24.85 -1.16
CA CYS A 299 30.78 -23.80 -0.13
C CYS A 299 31.09 -24.30 1.29
N GLY A 300 31.18 -25.63 1.52
CA GLY A 300 31.48 -26.23 2.82
C GLY A 300 30.46 -25.91 3.94
N PRO A 301 30.37 -26.71 5.01
CA PRO A 301 29.62 -26.34 6.22
C PRO A 301 30.26 -25.17 6.96
#